data_AF-A0A6P4EXF8-F1
#
_entry.id   AF-A0A6P4EXF8-F1
#
_cell.length_a   1.000
_cell.length_b   1.000
_cell.length_c   1.000
_cell.angle_alpha   90.00
_cell.angle_beta   90.00
_cell.angle_gamma   90.00
#
_symmetry.space_group_name_H-M   'P 1'
#
loop_
_entity.id
_entity.type
_entity.pdbx_description
1 polymer ?
#
loop_
_entity_poly.entity_id
_entity_poly.type
_entity_poly.pdbx_seq_one_letter_code
_entity_poly.pdbx_strand_id
1 'polypeptide(L)' 'MHIFLFTCLICSALGYVLALKDPICDDEVYGVGACNALIERISYRIRGNQCASRHFAGCDTVGTVFKSIKECEDTCKE' A
#
# COMPACT_ATOMS: atom_id res chain seq x y z
N MET A 1 34.66 -20.76 -14.41
CA MET A 1 33.50 -20.35 -15.24
C MET A 1 32.15 -20.56 -14.56
N HIS A 2 31.96 -21.59 -13.71
CA HIS A 2 30.71 -21.79 -12.96
C HIS A 2 30.46 -20.78 -11.83
N ILE A 3 31.51 -20.24 -11.19
CA ILE A 3 31.38 -19.27 -10.09
C ILE A 3 30.64 -17.99 -10.54
N PHE A 4 30.96 -17.47 -11.72
CA PHE A 4 30.30 -16.28 -12.29
C PHE A 4 28.80 -16.51 -12.58
N LEU A 5 28.43 -17.73 -12.99
CA LEU A 5 27.03 -18.13 -13.21
C LEU A 5 26.25 -18.19 -11.89
N PHE A 6 26.85 -18.77 -10.84
CA PHE A 6 26.24 -18.82 -9.51
C PHE A 6 26.08 -17.42 -8.90
N THR A 7 27.08 -16.54 -9.04
CA THR A 7 26.96 -15.15 -8.56
C THR A 7 25.87 -14.37 -9.30
N CYS A 8 25.75 -14.55 -10.63
CA CYS A 8 24.67 -13.92 -11.40
C CYS A 8 23.28 -14.37 -10.95
N LEU A 9 23.07 -15.68 -10.76
CA LEU A 9 21.80 -16.24 -10.30
C LEU A 9 21.38 -15.71 -8.92
N ILE A 10 22.33 -15.63 -7.99
CA ILE A 10 22.10 -15.10 -6.64
C ILE A 10 21.80 -13.59 -6.70
N CYS A 11 22.55 -12.81 -7.49
CA CYS A 11 22.27 -11.38 -7.67
C CYS A 11 20.90 -11.11 -8.29
N SER A 12 20.49 -11.90 -9.29
CA SER A 12 19.15 -11.79 -9.85
C SER A 12 18.07 -12.14 -8.83
N ALA A 13 18.21 -13.24 -8.09
CA ALA A 13 17.23 -13.67 -7.09
C ALA A 13 17.10 -12.64 -5.94
N LEU A 14 18.21 -12.09 -5.45
CA LEU A 14 18.20 -11.06 -4.41
C LEU A 14 17.62 -9.72 -4.89
N GLY A 15 17.87 -9.34 -6.14
CA GLY A 15 17.30 -8.14 -6.73
C GLY A 15 15.77 -8.17 -6.84
N TYR A 16 15.17 -9.34 -7.07
CA TYR A 16 13.71 -9.49 -7.10
C TYR A 16 13.06 -9.31 -5.74
N VAL A 17 13.68 -9.80 -4.66
CA VAL A 17 13.08 -9.76 -3.31
C VAL A 17 12.95 -8.32 -2.78
N LEU A 18 13.85 -7.42 -3.16
CA LEU A 18 13.82 -6.03 -2.72
C LEU A 18 12.73 -5.17 -3.42
N ALA A 19 12.13 -5.66 -4.52
CA ALA A 19 11.19 -4.88 -5.31
C ALA A 19 9.71 -5.19 -5.01
N LEU A 20 9.41 -6.07 -4.04
CA LEU A 20 8.04 -6.43 -3.73
C LEU A 20 7.45 -5.45 -2.70
N LYS A 21 6.77 -4.40 -3.19
CA LYS A 21 5.95 -3.54 -2.32
C LYS A 21 4.75 -4.34 -1.79
N ASP A 22 4.40 -4.13 -0.52
CA ASP A 22 3.27 -4.85 0.09
C ASP A 22 1.96 -4.55 -0.68
N PRO A 23 1.20 -5.57 -1.12
CA PRO A 23 -0.02 -5.38 -1.89
C PRO A 23 -1.07 -4.50 -1.19
N ILE A 24 -1.04 -4.38 0.13
CA ILE A 24 -1.97 -3.51 0.88
C ILE A 24 -1.77 -2.01 0.55
N CYS A 25 -0.62 -1.65 -0.02
CA CYS A 25 -0.31 -0.29 -0.42
C CYS A 25 -0.78 0.04 -1.85
N ASP A 26 -1.35 -0.92 -2.59
CA ASP A 26 -1.93 -0.74 -3.93
C ASP A 26 -3.43 -1.06 -3.97
N ASP A 27 -4.12 -0.67 -2.89
CA ASP A 27 -5.55 -0.92 -2.74
C ASP A 27 -6.38 0.34 -3.00
N GLU A 28 -7.45 0.19 -3.78
CA GLU A 28 -8.36 1.28 -4.12
C GLU A 28 -9.47 1.38 -3.07
N VAL A 29 -9.37 2.39 -2.21
CA VAL A 29 -10.36 2.61 -1.13
C VAL A 29 -11.55 3.40 -1.67
N TYR A 30 -12.76 2.90 -1.43
CA TYR A 30 -14.00 3.59 -1.75
C TYR A 30 -15.07 3.35 -0.68
N GLY A 31 -16.02 4.27 -0.57
CA GLY A 31 -17.13 4.16 0.37
C GLY A 31 -18.25 3.26 -0.17
N VAL A 32 -18.92 2.56 0.73
CA VAL A 32 -20.02 1.63 0.44
C VAL A 32 -21.23 1.87 1.34
N GLY A 33 -22.40 1.44 0.84
CA GLY A 33 -23.68 1.56 1.54
C GLY A 33 -24.44 2.84 1.19
N ALA A 34 -25.77 2.76 1.19
CA ALA A 34 -26.67 3.86 0.81
C ALA A 34 -26.96 4.82 1.98
N CYS A 35 -25.91 5.24 2.70
CA CYS A 35 -26.00 6.28 3.72
C CYS A 35 -25.60 7.63 3.14
N ASN A 36 -26.32 8.70 3.50
CA ASN A 36 -25.91 10.07 3.21
C ASN A 36 -24.87 10.57 4.23
N ALA A 37 -23.82 9.77 4.44
CA ALA A 37 -22.76 10.05 5.39
C ALA A 37 -21.42 10.22 4.67
N LEU A 38 -20.57 11.05 5.25
CA LEU A 38 -19.19 11.24 4.83
C LEU A 38 -18.28 10.72 5.95
N ILE A 39 -17.62 9.60 5.71
CA ILE A 39 -16.77 8.95 6.69
C ILE A 39 -15.30 9.26 6.43
N GLU A 40 -14.58 9.57 7.50
CA GLU A 40 -13.16 9.86 7.45
C GLU A 40 -12.35 8.58 7.72
N ARG A 41 -11.42 8.25 6.83
CA ARG A 41 -10.50 7.11 6.95
C ARG A 41 -9.12 7.47 6.46
N ILE A 42 -8.11 6.89 7.08
CA ILE A 42 -6.71 7.05 6.66
C ILE A 42 -6.39 5.98 5.63
N SER A 43 -5.84 6.39 4.49
CA SER A 43 -5.45 5.47 3.43
C SER A 43 -4.23 6.00 2.69
N TYR A 44 -3.49 5.09 2.07
CA TYR A 44 -2.29 5.41 1.29
C TYR A 44 -2.66 5.76 -0.16
N ARG A 45 -1.91 6.68 -0.75
CA ARG A 45 -2.03 7.07 -2.17
C ARG A 45 -0.68 6.92 -2.87
N ILE A 46 -0.59 5.92 -3.75
CA ILE A 46 0.65 5.61 -4.50
C ILE A 46 1.12 6.79 -5.33
N ARG A 47 0.22 7.42 -6.11
CA ARG A 47 0.59 8.52 -7.03
C ARG A 47 1.27 9.70 -6.32
N GLY A 48 1.05 9.87 -5.02
CA GLY A 48 1.68 10.94 -4.23
C GLY A 48 2.64 10.44 -3.15
N ASN A 49 2.87 9.12 -3.06
CA ASN A 49 3.56 8.47 -1.94
C ASN A 49 3.14 9.03 -0.57
N GLN A 50 1.83 9.13 -0.34
CA GLN A 50 1.28 9.89 0.79
C GLN A 50 0.20 9.11 1.54
N CYS A 51 0.33 9.11 2.86
CA CYS A 51 -0.73 8.75 3.80
C CYS A 51 -1.54 9.98 4.16
N ALA A 52 -2.85 9.93 3.98
CA ALA A 52 -3.72 11.05 4.31
C ALA A 52 -5.08 10.57 4.81
N SER A 53 -5.71 11.41 5.63
CA SER A 53 -7.11 11.27 5.95
C SER A 53 -7.95 11.67 4.74
N ARG A 54 -8.79 10.75 4.27
CA ARG A 54 -9.68 10.95 3.12
C ARG A 54 -11.12 10.72 3.54
N HIS A 55 -12.01 11.46 2.89
CA HIS A 55 -13.43 11.37 3.10
C HIS A 55 -14.06 10.46 2.04
N PHE A 56 -14.85 9.50 2.48
CA PHE A 56 -15.55 8.56 1.61
C PHE A 56 -17.06 8.69 1.83
N ALA A 57 -17.82 8.69 0.74
CA ALA A 57 -19.28 8.72 0.81
C ALA A 57 -19.81 7.31 1.06
N GLY A 58 -20.59 7.12 2.12
CA GLY A 58 -21.17 5.83 2.47
C GLY A 58 -21.22 5.59 3.97
N CYS A 59 -21.65 4.39 4.33
CA CYS A 59 -21.70 3.94 5.72
C CYS A 59 -20.36 3.32 6.17
N ASP A 60 -19.62 2.74 5.22
CA ASP A 60 -18.36 2.05 5.46
C ASP A 60 -17.42 2.18 4.26
N THR A 61 -16.20 1.67 4.36
CA THR A 61 -15.22 1.63 3.27
C THR A 61 -14.84 0.20 2.92
N VAL A 62 -14.62 -0.05 1.62
CA VAL A 62 -13.92 -1.24 1.13
C VAL A 62 -12.47 -0.86 0.83
N GLY A 63 -11.57 -1.82 1.08
CA GLY A 63 -10.14 -1.68 0.86
C GLY A 63 -9.35 -1.39 2.14
N THR A 64 -8.06 -1.13 1.98
CA THR A 64 -7.09 -0.98 3.06
C THR A 64 -7.16 0.41 3.68
N VAL A 65 -7.59 0.47 4.94
CA VAL A 65 -7.60 1.68 5.77
C VAL A 65 -6.76 1.46 7.03
N PHE A 66 -6.10 2.51 7.48
CA PHE A 66 -5.21 2.50 8.65
C PHE A 66 -5.84 3.22 9.83
N LYS A 67 -5.41 2.90 11.06
CA LYS A 67 -5.91 3.55 12.28
C LYS A 67 -5.20 4.88 12.54
N SER A 68 -3.99 5.06 12.03
CA SER A 68 -3.21 6.28 12.18
C SER A 68 -2.35 6.59 10.95
N ILE A 69 -1.97 7.86 10.79
CA ILE A 69 -1.04 8.28 9.73
C ILE A 69 0.29 7.57 9.91
N LYS A 70 0.77 7.45 11.16
CA LYS A 70 2.02 6.77 11.48
C LYS A 70 2.01 5.31 11.04
N GLU A 71 0.95 4.56 11.37
CA GLU A 71 0.80 3.16 10.93
C GLU A 71 0.83 3.04 9.40
N CYS A 72 0.13 3.94 8.70
CA CYS A 72 0.15 3.99 7.25
C CYS A 72 1.56 4.27 6.69
N GLU A 73 2.26 5.26 7.26
CA GLU A 73 3.59 5.65 6.79
C GLU A 73 4.62 4.55 7.07
N ASP A 74 4.61 3.98 8.27
CA ASP A 74 5.49 2.87 8.67
C ASP A 74 5.28 1.62 7.79
N THR A 75 4.09 1.47 7.19
CA THR A 75 3.73 0.32 6.34
C THR A 75 4.02 0.55 4.87
N CYS A 76 3.67 1.72 4.32
CA CYS A 76 3.61 1.94 2.87
C CYS A 76 4.59 2.97 2.32
N LYS A 77 5.21 3.79 3.19
CA LYS A 77 6.14 4.83 2.77
C LYS A 77 7.55 4.26 2.74
N GLU A 78 8.23 4.48 1.62
CA GLU A 78 9.65 4.19 1.40
C GLU A 78 10.49 5.47 1.51
#